data_AF-A0A945QTT4-F1
#
_entry.id   AF-A0A945QTT4-F1
#
_cell.length_a   1.000
_cell.length_b   1.000
_cell.length_c   1.000
_cell.angle_alpha   90.00
_cell.angle_beta   90.00
_cell.angle_gamma   90.00
#
_symmetry.space_group_name_H-M   'P 1'
#
loop_
_entity.id
_entity.type
_entity.pdbx_description
1 polymer ?
#
loop_
_entity_poly.entity_id
_entity_poly.type
_entity_poly.pdbx_seq_one_letter_code
_entity_poly.pdbx_strand_id
1 'polypeptide(L)'
;MQLTPTQIDEFNTRGVLIAPDALTHDDQQPLIDELCEWIDARAKALHAEGKLSELHEDAPFTTRYGLLFKQCSEIGQGMDIMRYRGRAIFEFLRNDNLLDL
;
A
#
# COMPACT_ATOMS: atom_id res chain seq x y z
N MET A 1 2.82 -18.90 -5.63
CA MET A 1 3.73 -19.31 -6.74
C MET A 1 5.07 -19.62 -6.11
N GLN A 2 5.78 -20.68 -6.51
CA GLN A 2 7.12 -20.94 -5.97
C GLN A 2 8.23 -20.55 -6.94
N LEU A 3 9.34 -20.04 -6.40
CA LEU A 3 10.54 -19.70 -7.16
C LEU A 3 11.14 -20.95 -7.79
N THR A 4 11.56 -20.81 -9.05
CA THR A 4 12.31 -21.86 -9.72
C THR A 4 13.74 -21.93 -9.17
N PRO A 5 14.43 -23.09 -9.29
CA PRO A 5 15.84 -23.21 -8.91
C PRO A 5 16.74 -22.16 -9.56
N THR A 6 16.46 -21.76 -10.81
CA THR A 6 17.19 -20.71 -11.51
C THR A 6 16.98 -19.33 -10.88
N GLN A 7 15.77 -19.00 -10.43
CA GLN A 7 15.49 -17.75 -9.73
C GLN A 7 16.14 -17.71 -8.33
N ILE A 8 16.20 -18.85 -7.65
CA ILE A 8 16.91 -18.98 -6.36
C ILE A 8 18.41 -18.77 -6.57
N ASP A 9 19.01 -19.37 -7.60
CA ASP A 9 20.42 -19.17 -7.93
C ASP A 9 20.71 -17.71 -8.32
N GLU A 10 19.82 -17.08 -9.09
CA GLU A 10 19.92 -15.65 -9.42
C GLU A 10 19.92 -14.78 -8.17
N PHE A 11 18.99 -15.03 -7.24
CA PHE A 11 18.94 -14.31 -5.96
C PHE A 11 20.21 -14.50 -5.15
N ASN A 12 20.70 -15.73 -5.02
CA ASN A 12 21.92 -16.01 -4.27
C ASN A 12 23.17 -15.36 -4.90
N THR A 13 23.17 -15.18 -6.22
CA THR A 13 24.28 -14.55 -6.95
C THR A 13 24.21 -13.02 -6.92
N ARG A 14 23.01 -12.45 -7.09
CA ARG A 14 22.81 -11.01 -7.29
C ARG A 14 22.30 -10.27 -6.06
N GLY A 15 21.82 -10.99 -5.05
CA GLY A 15 21.16 -10.47 -3.86
C GLY A 15 19.73 -9.95 -4.08
N VAL A 16 19.20 -10.05 -5.31
CA VAL A 16 17.87 -9.56 -5.69
C VAL A 16 17.36 -10.35 -6.90
N LEU A 17 16.05 -10.54 -6.97
CA LEU A 17 15.36 -11.12 -8.12
C LEU A 17 14.04 -10.36 -8.37
N ILE A 18 13.51 -10.45 -9.59
CA ILE A 18 12.15 -10.00 -9.91
C ILE A 18 11.27 -11.24 -10.06
N ALA A 19 10.28 -11.39 -9.17
CA ALA A 19 9.32 -12.48 -9.20
C ALA A 19 8.00 -11.95 -9.81
N PRO A 20 7.81 -12.05 -11.15
CA PRO A 20 6.53 -11.71 -11.75
C PRO A 20 5.44 -12.62 -11.19
N ASP A 21 4.24 -12.09 -10.98
CA ASP A 21 3.06 -12.85 -10.51
C ASP A 21 3.24 -13.50 -9.12
N ALA A 22 4.22 -13.06 -8.33
CA ALA A 22 4.40 -13.45 -6.93
C ALA A 22 3.18 -13.12 -6.06
N LEU A 23 2.49 -12.02 -6.39
CA LEU A 23 1.25 -11.61 -5.75
C LEU A 23 0.21 -11.39 -6.83
N THR A 24 -1.01 -11.80 -6.52
CA THR A 24 -2.21 -11.48 -7.31
C THR A 24 -2.79 -10.14 -6.88
N HIS A 25 -3.73 -9.62 -7.66
CA HIS A 25 -4.45 -8.42 -7.28
C HIS A 25 -5.26 -8.63 -5.98
N ASP A 26 -5.86 -9.82 -5.83
CA ASP A 26 -6.68 -10.19 -4.68
C ASP A 26 -5.85 -10.25 -3.38
N ASP A 27 -4.56 -10.57 -3.47
CA ASP A 27 -3.66 -10.55 -2.31
C ASP A 27 -3.48 -9.13 -1.73
N GLN A 28 -3.65 -8.10 -2.56
CA GLN A 28 -3.41 -6.70 -2.20
C GLN A 28 -4.70 -5.92 -1.93
N GLN A 29 -5.84 -6.37 -2.46
CA GLN A 29 -7.10 -5.64 -2.38
C GLN A 29 -7.52 -5.31 -0.93
N PRO A 30 -7.42 -6.22 0.07
CA PRO A 30 -7.75 -5.88 1.45
C PRO A 30 -6.89 -4.75 2.03
N LEU A 31 -5.61 -4.68 1.65
CA LEU A 31 -4.71 -3.61 2.05
C LEU A 31 -5.10 -2.28 1.38
N ILE A 32 -5.45 -2.33 0.10
CA ILE A 32 -5.92 -1.16 -0.66
C ILE A 32 -7.20 -0.60 -0.03
N ASP A 33 -8.17 -1.45 0.30
CA ASP A 33 -9.44 -1.04 0.89
C ASP A 33 -9.24 -0.36 2.26
N GLU A 34 -8.43 -0.99 3.14
CA GLU A 34 -8.10 -0.44 4.46
C GLU A 34 -7.37 0.92 4.36
N LEU A 35 -6.40 1.05 3.45
CA LEU A 35 -5.70 2.31 3.23
C LEU A 35 -6.60 3.37 2.60
N CYS A 36 -7.51 3.00 1.69
CA CYS A 36 -8.50 3.91 1.12
C CYS A 36 -9.38 4.53 2.21
N GLU A 37 -9.91 3.72 3.14
CA GLU A 37 -10.71 4.19 4.27
C GLU A 37 -9.92 5.15 5.17
N TRP A 38 -8.67 4.81 5.48
CA TRP A 38 -7.81 5.66 6.30
C TRP A 38 -7.52 7.01 5.63
N ILE A 39 -7.14 6.97 4.34
CA ILE A 39 -6.89 8.17 3.53
C ILE A 39 -8.14 9.03 3.45
N ASP A 40 -9.30 8.43 3.26
CA ASP A 40 -10.57 9.14 3.14
C ASP A 40 -10.95 9.88 4.43
N ALA A 41 -10.86 9.21 5.58
CA ALA A 41 -11.11 9.82 6.87
C ALA A 41 -10.15 10.99 7.15
N ARG A 42 -8.87 10.82 6.82
CA ARG A 42 -7.85 11.87 7.00
C ARG A 42 -8.06 13.05 6.05
N ALA A 43 -8.39 12.78 4.79
CA ALA A 43 -8.67 13.82 3.80
C ALA A 43 -9.88 14.67 4.20
N LYS A 44 -10.97 14.03 4.66
CA LYS A 44 -12.15 14.73 5.16
C LYS A 44 -11.84 15.63 6.37
N ALA A 45 -11.02 15.17 7.30
CA ALA A 45 -10.59 15.98 8.44
C ALA A 45 -9.78 17.21 8.01
N LEU A 46 -8.77 17.02 7.15
CA LEU A 46 -7.93 18.13 6.66
C LEU A 46 -8.70 19.11 5.77
N HIS A 47 -9.68 18.64 5.00
CA HIS A 47 -10.58 19.49 4.23
C HIS A 47 -11.49 20.33 5.14
N ALA A 48 -12.03 19.74 6.21
CA ALA A 48 -12.81 20.48 7.21
C ALA A 48 -11.98 21.55 7.94
N GLU A 49 -10.67 21.33 8.09
CA GLU A 49 -9.71 22.32 8.60
C GLU A 49 -9.31 23.39 7.55
N GLY A 50 -9.78 23.28 6.30
CA GLY A 50 -9.44 24.19 5.19
C GLY A 50 -8.03 23.97 4.61
N LYS A 51 -7.36 22.86 4.95
CA LYS A 51 -6.01 22.53 4.46
C LYS A 51 -5.99 21.81 3.12
N LEU A 52 -7.10 21.19 2.74
CA LEU A 52 -7.31 20.61 1.42
C LEU A 52 -8.41 21.38 0.72
N SER A 53 -8.21 21.71 -0.55
CA SER A 53 -9.23 22.34 -1.41
C SER A 53 -10.06 21.32 -2.17
N GLU A 54 -9.50 20.15 -2.48
CA GLU A 54 -10.17 19.07 -3.22
C GLU A 54 -9.90 17.70 -2.57
N LEU A 55 -10.94 16.87 -2.48
CA LEU A 55 -10.85 15.52 -1.88
C LEU A 55 -10.50 14.41 -2.88
N HIS A 56 -10.63 14.69 -4.19
CA HIS A 56 -10.40 13.74 -5.29
C HIS A 56 -11.07 12.37 -5.06
N GLU A 57 -12.35 12.35 -4.64
CA GLU A 57 -13.06 11.11 -4.28
C GLU A 57 -13.18 10.12 -5.45
N ASP A 58 -13.24 10.62 -6.69
CA ASP A 58 -13.31 9.79 -7.90
C ASP A 58 -11.93 9.32 -8.40
N ALA A 59 -10.82 9.76 -7.80
CA ALA A 59 -9.49 9.36 -8.22
C ALA A 59 -9.17 7.93 -7.72
N PRO A 60 -8.52 7.08 -8.56
CA PRO A 60 -8.16 5.73 -8.15
C PRO A 60 -7.11 5.73 -7.04
N PHE A 61 -7.04 4.65 -6.26
CA PHE A 61 -6.09 4.47 -5.16
C PHE A 61 -4.65 4.84 -5.54
N THR A 62 -4.21 4.40 -6.72
CA THR A 62 -2.85 4.59 -7.24
C THR A 62 -2.46 6.06 -7.44
N THR A 63 -3.41 6.98 -7.55
CA THR A 63 -3.14 8.41 -7.80
C THR A 63 -3.71 9.34 -6.73
N ARG A 64 -4.82 8.96 -6.06
CA ARG A 64 -5.54 9.82 -5.10
C ARG A 64 -4.63 10.33 -3.98
N TYR A 65 -3.83 9.46 -3.38
CA TYR A 65 -2.91 9.86 -2.30
C TYR A 65 -1.92 10.94 -2.76
N GLY A 66 -1.32 10.79 -3.95
CA GLY A 66 -0.38 11.77 -4.50
C GLY A 66 -1.04 13.12 -4.79
N LEU A 67 -2.29 13.12 -5.27
CA LEU A 67 -3.06 14.35 -5.49
C LEU A 67 -3.34 15.09 -4.18
N LEU A 68 -3.72 14.37 -3.11
CA LEU A 68 -3.91 14.95 -1.79
C LEU A 68 -2.60 15.46 -1.18
N PHE A 69 -1.52 14.69 -1.28
CA PHE A 69 -0.21 15.06 -0.75
C PHE A 69 0.35 16.32 -1.41
N LYS A 70 0.08 16.50 -2.71
CA LYS A 70 0.45 17.71 -3.45
C LYS A 70 -0.20 18.99 -2.87
N GLN A 71 -1.39 18.87 -2.29
CA GLN A 71 -2.08 19.98 -1.62
C GLN A 71 -1.59 20.18 -0.18
N CYS A 72 -1.50 19.08 0.59
CA CYS A 72 -1.11 19.13 2.00
C CYS A 72 -0.33 17.86 2.39
N SER A 73 0.95 18.00 2.74
CA SER A 73 1.81 16.89 3.16
C SER A 73 1.40 16.26 4.50
N GLU A 74 0.57 16.96 5.31
CA GLU A 74 0.02 16.42 6.56
C GLU A 74 -0.89 15.20 6.35
N ILE A 75 -1.33 14.93 5.12
CA ILE A 75 -2.09 13.73 4.75
C ILE A 75 -1.33 12.44 5.10
N GLY A 76 -0.01 12.45 5.01
CA GLY A 76 0.84 11.28 5.31
C GLY A 76 1.21 11.13 6.79
N GLN A 77 0.91 12.11 7.63
CA GLN A 77 1.29 12.05 9.04
C GLN A 77 0.51 10.96 9.76
N GLY A 78 1.22 10.01 10.36
CA GLY A 78 0.62 8.90 11.09
C GLY A 78 0.39 7.64 10.26
N MET A 79 0.70 7.65 8.96
CA MET A 79 0.57 6.48 8.08
C MET A 79 1.76 5.50 8.20
N ASP A 80 2.82 5.86 8.92
CA ASP A 80 3.98 5.00 9.11
C ASP A 80 3.63 3.76 9.96
N ILE A 81 4.32 2.64 9.74
CA ILE A 81 4.05 1.37 10.42
C ILE A 81 4.19 1.43 11.96
N MET A 82 4.90 2.44 12.51
CA MET A 82 4.99 2.61 13.95
C MET A 82 3.73 3.24 14.54
N ARG A 83 2.93 3.94 13.71
CA ARG A 83 1.70 4.62 14.12
C ARG A 83 0.44 3.95 13.58
N TYR A 84 0.43 3.55 12.31
CA TYR A 84 -0.68 2.85 11.68
C TYR A 84 -0.39 1.35 11.58
N ARG A 85 -1.24 0.56 12.24
CA ARG A 85 -1.11 -0.89 12.41
C ARG A 85 -2.46 -1.54 12.11
N GLY A 86 -2.99 -1.21 10.93
CA GLY A 86 -4.24 -1.76 10.43
C GLY A 86 -4.18 -3.28 10.30
N ARG A 87 -5.35 -3.92 10.36
CA ARG A 87 -5.46 -5.37 10.37
C ARG A 87 -4.98 -5.96 9.05
N ALA A 88 -5.36 -5.34 7.93
CA ALA A 88 -5.04 -5.82 6.60
C ALA A 88 -3.52 -5.81 6.35
N ILE A 89 -2.78 -4.86 6.94
CA ILE A 89 -1.30 -4.86 6.91
C ILE A 89 -0.74 -6.16 7.48
N PHE A 90 -1.20 -6.60 8.65
CA PHE A 90 -0.68 -7.82 9.29
C PHE A 90 -1.21 -9.11 8.65
N GLU A 91 -2.39 -9.07 8.04
CA GLU A 91 -2.89 -10.18 7.24
C GLU A 91 -2.08 -10.34 5.96
N PHE A 92 -1.73 -9.25 5.29
CA PHE A 92 -0.85 -9.27 4.12
C PHE A 92 0.55 -9.80 4.45
N LEU A 93 1.13 -9.45 5.61
CA LEU A 93 2.41 -10.01 6.05
C LEU A 93 2.36 -11.52 6.34
N ARG A 94 1.15 -12.10 6.43
CA ARG A 94 0.91 -13.55 6.57
C ARG A 94 0.37 -14.17 5.29
N ASN A 95 0.41 -13.46 4.17
CA ASN A 95 -0.07 -13.95 2.89
C ASN A 95 0.75 -15.16 2.44
N ASP A 96 0.08 -16.25 2.06
CA ASP A 96 0.74 -17.50 1.70
C ASP A 96 1.58 -17.34 0.42
N ASN A 97 1.13 -16.55 -0.55
CA ASN A 97 1.92 -16.29 -1.77
C ASN A 97 3.19 -15.47 -1.48
N LEU A 98 3.17 -14.63 -0.42
CA LEU A 98 4.34 -13.89 0.03
C LEU A 98 5.32 -14.75 0.82
N LEU A 99 4.81 -15.63 1.69
CA LEU A 99 5.63 -16.42 2.62
C LEU A 99 6.14 -17.74 2.02
N ASP A 100 5.43 -18.30 1.04
CA ASP A 100 5.81 -19.53 0.32
C ASP A 100 6.23 -19.21 -1.12
N LEU A 101 6.94 -18.09 -1.29
CA LEU A 101 7.54 -17.68 -2.56
C LEU A 101 8.80 -18.50 -2.86
#